data_AF-A0A9W4S7E1-F1
#
_entry.id   AF-A0A9W4S7E1-F1
#
_cell.length_a   1.000
_cell.length_b   1.000
_cell.length_c   1.000
_cell.angle_alpha   90.00
_cell.angle_beta   90.00
_cell.angle_gamma   90.00
#
_symmetry.space_group_name_H-M   'P 1'
#
loop_
_entity.id
_entity.type
_entity.pdbx_description
1 polymer ?
#
loop_
_entity_poly.entity_id
_entity_poly.type
_entity_poly.pdbx_seq_one_letter_code
_entity_poly.pdbx_strand_id
1 'polypeptide(L)'
;MKLITSITLAILAPSAVSAYMCNCFNRERPNIQVALQFCEPGSGTTRCWDKATNSQACILNKPITQADCDAHYSPKGDWIASCQHWTGGCPKGMTQM
;
A
#
# COMPACT_ATOMS: atom_id res chain seq x y z
N MET A 1 42.84 17.18 -30.32
CA MET A 1 42.61 16.42 -29.08
C MET A 1 41.25 16.80 -28.51
N LYS A 2 40.32 15.85 -28.46
CA LYS A 2 38.99 15.99 -27.88
C LYS A 2 39.05 15.56 -26.40
N LEU A 3 38.50 16.34 -25.50
CA LEU A 3 38.14 15.89 -24.15
C LEU A 3 36.80 16.52 -23.82
N ILE A 4 35.73 15.78 -24.13
CA ILE A 4 34.38 16.07 -23.67
C ILE A 4 34.20 15.21 -22.43
N THR A 5 34.25 15.83 -21.26
CA THR A 5 34.07 15.14 -19.99
C THR A 5 32.58 14.88 -19.80
N SER A 6 32.14 13.66 -20.06
CA SER A 6 30.77 13.21 -19.81
C SER A 6 30.56 13.08 -18.31
N ILE A 7 29.71 13.94 -17.73
CA ILE A 7 29.22 13.80 -16.35
C ILE A 7 28.12 12.75 -16.39
N THR A 8 28.41 11.55 -15.89
CA THR A 8 27.41 10.49 -15.73
C THR A 8 26.57 10.81 -14.49
N LEU A 9 25.36 11.32 -14.69
CA LEU A 9 24.38 11.49 -13.62
C LEU A 9 23.78 10.10 -13.32
N ALA A 10 24.25 9.45 -12.25
CA ALA A 10 23.63 8.23 -11.75
C ALA A 10 22.27 8.60 -11.14
N ILE A 11 21.21 8.48 -11.93
CA ILE A 11 19.84 8.58 -11.42
C ILE A 11 19.63 7.34 -10.56
N LEU A 12 19.70 7.51 -9.24
CA LEU A 12 19.14 6.54 -8.29
C LEU A 12 17.63 6.56 -8.53
N ALA A 13 17.15 5.74 -9.47
CA ALA A 13 15.73 5.43 -9.51
C ALA A 13 15.43 4.81 -8.13
N PRO A 14 14.51 5.40 -7.33
CA PRO A 14 14.09 4.73 -6.11
C PRO A 14 13.62 3.35 -6.54
N SER A 15 14.25 2.31 -6.00
CA SER A 15 13.94 0.92 -6.32
C SER A 15 12.43 0.77 -6.24
N ALA A 16 11.79 0.71 -7.39
CA ALA A 16 10.36 0.46 -7.51
C ALA A 16 10.18 -0.99 -7.11
N VAL A 17 10.16 -1.26 -5.81
CA VAL A 17 9.67 -2.52 -5.29
C VAL A 17 8.22 -2.59 -5.72
N SER A 18 7.96 -3.36 -6.77
CA SER A 18 6.61 -3.78 -7.15
C SER A 18 5.92 -4.26 -5.89
N ALA A 19 4.90 -3.54 -5.46
CA ALA A 19 4.17 -3.77 -4.23
C ALA A 19 2.68 -3.89 -4.54
N TYR A 20 1.88 -4.12 -3.51
CA TYR A 20 0.43 -4.15 -3.59
C TYR A 20 -0.12 -3.15 -2.59
N MET A 21 -0.97 -2.24 -3.05
CA MET A 21 -1.77 -1.43 -2.14
C MET A 21 -3.02 -2.23 -1.77
N CYS A 22 -3.10 -2.62 -0.52
CA CYS A 22 -4.13 -3.52 -0.02
C CYS A 22 -4.95 -2.91 1.12
N ASN A 23 -6.23 -3.24 1.15
CA ASN A 23 -7.15 -2.99 2.26
C ASN A 23 -8.25 -4.06 2.29
N CYS A 24 -9.05 -4.06 3.36
CA CYS A 24 -10.34 -4.72 3.40
C CYS A 24 -11.43 -3.64 3.43
N PHE A 25 -12.41 -3.72 2.55
CA PHE A 25 -13.58 -2.82 2.58
C PHE A 25 -14.81 -3.54 3.12
N ASN A 26 -15.67 -2.83 3.85
CA ASN A 26 -16.90 -3.43 4.34
C ASN A 26 -17.91 -3.59 3.18
N ARG A 27 -18.49 -4.77 3.00
CA ARG A 27 -19.40 -5.09 1.89
C ARG A 27 -20.65 -4.20 1.88
N GLU A 28 -21.23 -3.96 3.06
CA GLU A 28 -22.46 -3.15 3.20
C GLU A 28 -22.16 -1.64 3.21
N ARG A 29 -20.95 -1.26 3.64
CA ARG A 29 -20.47 0.12 3.72
C ARG A 29 -19.09 0.25 3.06
N PRO A 30 -18.99 0.23 1.71
CA PRO A 30 -17.71 0.17 0.99
C PRO A 30 -16.79 1.37 1.22
N ASN A 31 -17.32 2.47 1.77
CA ASN A 31 -16.55 3.65 2.18
C ASN A 31 -15.72 3.41 3.46
N ILE A 32 -15.97 2.32 4.20
CA ILE A 32 -15.17 1.93 5.36
C ILE A 32 -14.09 0.97 4.89
N GLN A 33 -12.83 1.41 4.94
CA GLN A 33 -11.66 0.65 4.53
C GLN A 33 -10.67 0.54 5.68
N VAL A 34 -10.23 -0.68 5.97
CA VAL A 34 -9.32 -1.00 7.07
C VAL A 34 -8.14 -1.82 6.57
N ALA A 35 -6.95 -1.51 7.06
CA ALA A 35 -5.75 -2.22 6.66
C ALA A 35 -4.71 -2.37 7.77
N LEU A 36 -4.85 -1.65 8.90
CA LEU A 36 -3.82 -1.56 9.95
C LEU A 36 -3.21 -2.89 10.39
N GLN A 37 -4.01 -3.97 10.44
CA GLN A 37 -3.54 -5.31 10.83
C GLN A 37 -2.51 -5.92 9.87
N PHE A 38 -2.33 -5.35 8.67
CA PHE A 38 -1.35 -5.81 7.68
C PHE A 38 -0.13 -4.87 7.56
N CYS A 39 -0.18 -3.69 8.17
CA CYS A 39 0.86 -2.66 8.07
C CYS A 39 1.95 -2.90 9.13
N GLU A 40 2.66 -4.03 9.07
CA GLU A 40 3.71 -4.36 10.04
C GLU A 40 4.88 -3.37 9.99
N PRO A 41 5.24 -2.69 11.10
CA PRO A 41 6.39 -1.79 11.14
C PRO A 41 7.71 -2.52 10.86
N GLY A 42 8.58 -1.93 10.04
CA GLY A 42 9.97 -2.39 9.85
C GLY A 42 10.19 -3.50 8.81
N SER A 43 9.14 -4.01 8.16
CA SER A 43 9.23 -5.11 7.16
C SER A 43 9.09 -4.67 5.70
N GLY A 44 9.32 -3.38 5.41
CA GLY A 44 9.13 -2.84 4.06
C GLY A 44 7.66 -2.63 3.69
N THR A 45 6.76 -2.65 4.67
CA THR A 45 5.38 -2.22 4.49
C THR A 45 5.26 -0.71 4.72
N THR A 46 4.27 -0.07 4.10
CA THR A 46 3.96 1.34 4.32
C THR A 46 2.48 1.50 4.63
N ARG A 47 2.15 2.13 5.76
CA ARG A 47 0.78 2.48 6.09
C ARG A 47 0.39 3.80 5.43
N CYS A 48 -0.72 3.79 4.73
CA CYS A 48 -1.33 4.96 4.11
C CYS A 48 -2.69 5.22 4.73
N TRP A 49 -2.92 6.45 5.16
CA TRP A 49 -4.18 6.85 5.78
C TRP A 49 -4.73 8.15 5.18
N ASP A 50 -5.98 8.10 4.73
CA ASP A 50 -6.77 9.28 4.43
C ASP A 50 -7.61 9.65 5.66
N LYS A 51 -7.29 10.79 6.28
CA LYS A 51 -8.00 11.30 7.45
C LYS A 51 -9.42 11.77 7.13
N ALA A 52 -9.68 12.27 5.91
CA ALA A 52 -10.98 12.83 5.54
C ALA A 52 -12.04 11.74 5.37
N THR A 53 -11.65 10.61 4.78
CA THR A 53 -12.56 9.46 4.57
C THR A 53 -12.39 8.36 5.61
N ASN A 54 -11.37 8.48 6.47
CA ASN A 54 -10.93 7.43 7.39
C ASN A 54 -10.56 6.11 6.68
N SER A 55 -10.13 6.19 5.42
CA SER A 55 -9.68 5.03 4.64
C SER A 55 -8.24 4.70 4.95
N GLN A 56 -7.96 3.41 5.14
CA GLN A 56 -6.61 2.91 5.37
C GLN A 56 -6.21 1.91 4.28
N ALA A 57 -4.95 1.94 3.91
CA ALA A 57 -4.35 0.95 3.03
C ALA A 57 -2.89 0.66 3.44
N CYS A 58 -2.42 -0.54 3.15
CA CYS A 58 -1.02 -0.92 3.33
C CYS A 58 -0.39 -1.21 1.98
N ILE A 59 0.79 -0.66 1.75
CA ILE A 59 1.67 -1.07 0.66
C ILE A 59 2.45 -2.29 1.16
N LEU A 60 2.25 -3.43 0.52
CA LEU A 60 2.77 -4.74 0.91
C LEU A 60 3.58 -5.36 -0.23
N ASN A 61 4.51 -6.27 0.09
CA ASN A 61 5.24 -7.02 -0.92
C ASN A 61 4.39 -8.13 -1.60
N LYS A 62 3.27 -8.52 -0.99
CA LYS A 62 2.34 -9.52 -1.47
C LYS A 62 0.89 -9.07 -1.24
N PRO A 63 -0.07 -9.48 -2.08
CA PRO A 63 -1.47 -9.17 -1.85
C PRO A 63 -1.99 -9.91 -0.59
N ILE A 64 -2.94 -9.30 0.10
CA ILE A 64 -3.77 -10.01 1.08
C ILE A 64 -4.89 -10.79 0.36
N THR A 65 -5.37 -11.84 1.01
CA THR A 65 -6.44 -12.70 0.54
C THR A 65 -7.74 -12.41 1.30
N GLN A 66 -8.85 -12.95 0.80
CA GLN A 66 -10.12 -12.90 1.51
C GLN A 66 -10.04 -13.54 2.91
N ALA A 67 -9.31 -14.65 3.04
CA ALA A 67 -9.10 -15.32 4.30
C ALA A 67 -8.38 -14.43 5.33
N ASP A 68 -7.44 -13.58 4.88
CA ASP A 68 -6.76 -12.62 5.75
C ASP A 68 -7.76 -11.58 6.29
N CYS A 69 -8.64 -11.04 5.45
CA CYS A 69 -9.70 -10.12 5.90
C CYS A 69 -10.65 -10.79 6.90
N ASP A 70 -11.05 -12.03 6.63
CA ASP A 70 -11.96 -12.78 7.50
C ASP A 70 -11.32 -13.07 8.87
N ALA A 71 -10.03 -13.39 8.88
CA ALA A 71 -9.27 -13.66 10.11
C ALA A 71 -9.09 -12.43 11.00
N HIS A 72 -8.92 -11.24 10.42
CA HIS A 72 -8.58 -10.02 11.17
C HIS A 72 -9.77 -9.10 11.50
N TYR A 73 -10.84 -9.09 10.70
CA TYR A 73 -11.91 -8.08 10.85
C TYR A 73 -13.32 -8.63 11.01
N SER A 74 -13.68 -9.78 10.41
CA SER A 74 -14.93 -10.51 10.69
C SER A 74 -14.93 -11.86 9.98
N PRO A 75 -15.10 -12.99 10.68
CA PRO A 75 -15.17 -14.30 10.04
C PRO A 75 -16.46 -14.51 9.23
N LYS A 76 -17.39 -13.54 9.24
CA LYS A 76 -18.69 -13.63 8.55
C LYS A 76 -18.62 -13.23 7.06
N GLY A 77 -17.47 -12.79 6.56
CA GLY A 77 -17.31 -12.37 5.16
C GLY A 77 -17.80 -10.96 4.85
N ASP A 78 -18.00 -10.14 5.89
CA ASP A 78 -18.45 -8.75 5.78
C ASP A 78 -17.35 -7.80 5.27
N TRP A 79 -16.09 -8.26 5.27
CA TRP A 79 -14.92 -7.49 4.85
C TRP A 79 -14.32 -8.14 3.61
N ILE A 80 -14.17 -7.40 2.53
CA ILE A 80 -13.71 -7.93 1.25
C ILE A 80 -12.29 -7.45 0.97
N ALA A 81 -11.40 -8.40 0.65
CA ALA A 81 -10.03 -8.09 0.28
C ALA A 81 -9.99 -7.28 -1.02
N SER A 82 -9.25 -6.19 -1.01
CA SER A 82 -8.95 -5.38 -2.18
C SER A 82 -7.45 -5.11 -2.24
N CYS A 83 -6.82 -5.56 -3.31
CA CYS A 83 -5.43 -5.30 -3.59
C CYS A 83 -5.27 -4.90 -5.05
N GLN A 84 -4.43 -3.91 -5.28
CA GLN A 84 -3.98 -3.57 -6.62
C GLN A 84 -2.47 -3.52 -6.64
N HIS A 85 -1.88 -3.93 -7.76
CA HIS A 85 -0.47 -3.71 -7.99
C HIS A 85 -0.16 -2.21 -7.88
N TRP A 86 0.89 -1.88 -7.13
CA TRP A 86 1.21 -0.53 -6.73
C TRP A 86 2.71 -0.28 -6.80
N THR A 87 3.05 0.91 -7.26
CA THR A 87 4.44 1.35 -7.37
C THR A 87 4.50 2.79 -6.89
N GLY A 88 5.21 3.04 -5.81
CA GLY A 88 5.35 4.38 -5.21
C GLY A 88 4.88 4.44 -3.76
N GLY A 89 4.94 5.65 -3.18
CA GLY A 89 4.50 5.90 -1.81
C GLY A 89 2.98 5.99 -1.66
N CYS A 90 2.52 6.56 -0.56
CA CYS A 90 1.09 6.75 -0.35
C CYS A 90 0.43 7.63 -1.43
N PRO A 91 -0.79 7.30 -1.86
CA PRO A 91 -1.53 8.10 -2.84
C PRO A 91 -1.70 9.54 -2.38
N LYS A 92 -1.86 10.46 -3.34
CA LYS A 92 -2.17 11.86 -3.04
C LYS A 92 -3.42 11.96 -2.15
N GLY A 93 -3.32 12.70 -1.05
CA GLY A 93 -4.38 12.84 -0.04
C GLY A 93 -4.27 11.84 1.12
N MET A 94 -3.41 10.82 1.01
CA MET A 94 -3.08 9.94 2.12
C MET A 94 -1.74 10.34 2.76
N THR A 95 -1.70 10.25 4.08
CA THR A 95 -0.46 10.43 4.85
C THR A 95 0.19 9.09 5.09
N GLN A 96 1.50 9.02 4.88
CA GLN A 96 2.32 7.90 5.29
C GLN A 96 2.49 7.94 6.82
N MET A 97 2.21 6.82 7.49
CA MET A 97 2.28 6.68 8.95
C MET A 97 3.17 5.54 9.41
#